data_AF-A0A453EJ91-F1
#
_entry.id   AF-A0A453EJ91-F1
#
_cell.length_a   1.000
_cell.length_b   1.000
_cell.length_c   1.000
_cell.angle_alpha   90.00
_cell.angle_beta   90.00
_cell.angle_gamma   90.00
#
_symmetry.space_group_name_H-M   'P 1'
#
loop_
_entity.id
_entity.type
_entity.pdbx_description
1 polymer ?
#
loop_
_entity_poly.entity_id
_entity_poly.type
_entity_poly.pdbx_seq_one_letter_code
_entity_poly.pdbx_strand_id
1 'polypeptide(L)'
;MEAVAMSPSSVSSHNLDAASTSNDMPSSQEGLLFSDSLKDLRNLRSQLYSAAEYFEVFYTNNSHRSTVVTSLKDYAVEALVSTVDHLGFVSYKVDNLVNEKADEVNETEFRVSSVEQRVKICQQAIDQEGRSQQSLLIRAPQYHRRYILPGADIVESAIHPVSEPTRYSRQHTGRKMRKSQSAMSTPVSRQTTMR
;
A
#
# COMPACT_ATOMS: atom_id res chain seq x y z
N MET A 1 -60.55 20.38 13.70
CA MET A 1 -60.12 18.97 13.57
C MET A 1 -58.62 19.00 13.35
N GLU A 2 -57.87 18.81 14.43
CA GLU A 2 -56.40 18.69 14.44
C GLU A 2 -55.96 17.43 13.69
N ALA A 3 -54.89 17.53 12.92
CA ALA A 3 -54.16 16.39 12.39
C ALA A 3 -52.81 16.31 13.11
N VAL A 4 -52.64 15.19 13.81
CA VAL A 4 -51.58 14.82 14.75
C VAL A 4 -50.21 14.81 14.06
N ALA A 5 -49.24 15.49 14.67
CA ALA A 5 -47.83 15.38 14.35
C ALA A 5 -47.30 14.00 14.78
N MET A 6 -46.69 13.24 13.88
CA MET A 6 -45.96 12.02 14.21
C MET A 6 -44.51 12.37 14.55
N SER A 7 -44.10 12.07 15.78
CA SER A 7 -42.71 12.19 16.25
C SER A 7 -41.81 11.13 15.61
N PRO A 8 -40.53 11.43 15.31
CA PRO A 8 -39.57 10.41 14.94
C PRO A 8 -39.02 9.69 16.18
N SER A 9 -38.97 8.37 16.11
CA SER A 9 -38.47 7.47 17.16
C SER A 9 -36.96 7.63 17.37
N SER A 10 -36.55 7.79 18.62
CA SER A 10 -35.15 7.71 19.06
C SER A 10 -34.56 6.32 18.77
N VAL A 11 -33.59 6.25 17.86
CA VAL A 11 -32.70 5.10 17.72
C VAL A 11 -31.46 5.33 18.58
N SER A 12 -31.33 4.48 19.59
CA SER A 12 -30.17 4.35 20.47
C SER A 12 -28.92 4.04 19.65
N SER A 13 -28.01 5.01 19.57
CA SER A 13 -26.67 4.80 19.05
C SER A 13 -25.81 4.26 20.18
N HIS A 14 -25.61 2.94 20.16
CA HIS A 14 -24.65 2.24 20.99
C HIS A 14 -23.26 2.45 20.37
N ASN A 15 -22.37 3.00 21.20
CA ASN A 15 -20.91 2.92 21.18
C ASN A 15 -20.26 2.35 19.91
N LEU A 16 -19.64 3.24 19.14
CA LEU A 16 -18.38 2.90 18.48
C LEU A 16 -17.30 3.67 19.23
N ASP A 17 -16.49 2.90 19.95
CA ASP A 17 -15.26 3.33 20.57
C ASP A 17 -14.48 4.20 19.58
N ALA A 18 -14.38 5.49 19.92
CA ALA A 18 -13.29 6.33 19.47
C ALA A 18 -12.02 5.77 20.13
N ALA A 19 -11.48 4.70 19.54
CA ALA A 19 -10.13 4.28 19.78
C ALA A 19 -9.24 5.42 19.30
N SER A 20 -8.84 6.25 20.26
CA SER A 20 -7.86 7.31 20.16
C SER A 20 -6.74 6.89 19.21
N THR A 21 -6.71 7.45 18.02
CA THR A 21 -5.51 7.49 17.20
C THR A 21 -4.57 8.50 17.85
N SER A 22 -3.95 8.13 18.96
CA SER A 22 -2.76 8.80 19.47
C SER A 22 -1.56 8.30 18.67
N ASN A 23 -1.60 8.52 17.36
CA ASN A 23 -0.50 8.22 16.45
C ASN A 23 0.08 9.55 15.97
N ASP A 24 0.40 10.42 16.90
CA ASP A 24 1.30 11.54 16.67
C ASP A 24 2.28 11.48 17.84
N MET A 25 3.59 11.61 17.57
CA MET A 25 4.68 11.83 18.54
C MET A 25 5.77 10.75 18.75
N PRO A 26 6.14 9.89 17.78
CA PRO A 26 7.51 9.35 17.72
C PRO A 26 8.42 10.15 16.75
N SER A 27 7.96 10.44 15.54
CA SER A 27 8.84 11.00 14.49
C SER A 27 9.37 12.41 14.80
N SER A 28 8.59 13.21 15.53
CA SER A 28 9.01 14.57 15.95
C SER A 28 10.12 14.52 17.00
N GLN A 29 10.16 13.47 17.82
CA GLN A 29 11.16 13.32 18.86
C GLN A 29 12.50 12.85 18.28
N GLU A 30 12.48 11.92 17.32
CA GLU A 30 13.69 11.41 16.67
C GLU A 30 14.42 12.51 15.86
N GLY A 31 13.67 13.38 15.18
CA GLY A 31 14.23 14.54 14.49
C GLY A 31 14.89 15.57 15.42
N LEU A 32 14.32 15.81 16.62
CA LEU A 32 14.94 16.68 17.63
C LEU A 32 16.24 16.09 18.17
N LEU A 33 16.24 14.78 18.48
CA LEU A 33 17.41 14.07 18.97
C LEU A 33 18.53 13.96 17.90
N PHE A 34 18.18 13.99 16.61
CA PHE A 34 19.13 14.08 15.51
C PHE A 34 19.77 15.46 15.43
N SER A 35 18.97 16.53 15.55
CA SER A 35 19.47 17.91 15.58
C SER A 35 20.47 18.14 16.72
N ASP A 36 20.19 17.59 17.91
CA ASP A 36 21.12 17.65 19.05
C ASP A 36 22.46 16.96 18.73
N SER A 37 22.41 15.80 18.07
CA SER A 37 23.63 15.07 17.67
C SER A 37 24.48 15.87 16.67
N LEU A 38 23.84 16.61 15.75
CA LEU A 38 24.55 17.51 14.83
C LEU A 38 25.13 18.73 15.55
N LYS A 39 24.46 19.22 16.60
CA LYS A 39 24.98 20.29 17.44
C LYS A 39 26.23 19.85 18.18
N ASP A 40 26.23 18.63 18.72
CA ASP A 40 27.40 18.05 19.39
C ASP A 40 28.57 17.87 18.43
N LEU A 41 28.32 17.41 17.20
CA LEU A 41 29.37 17.33 16.17
C LEU A 41 29.96 18.70 15.82
N ARG A 42 29.14 19.76 15.76
CA ARG A 42 29.62 21.14 15.55
C ARG A 42 30.44 21.65 16.74
N ASN A 43 30.07 21.27 17.96
CA ASN A 43 30.81 21.61 19.16
C ASN A 43 32.18 20.91 19.18
N LEU A 44 32.22 19.61 18.84
CA LEU A 44 33.46 18.85 18.71
C LEU A 44 34.41 19.51 17.71
N ARG A 45 33.91 19.91 16.54
CA ARG A 45 34.69 20.67 15.56
C ARG A 45 35.33 21.93 16.18
N SER A 46 34.54 22.73 16.88
CA SER A 46 35.05 23.95 17.53
C SER A 46 36.13 23.63 18.56
N GLN A 47 35.93 22.59 19.38
CA GLN A 47 36.92 22.13 20.36
C GLN A 47 38.24 21.72 19.71
N LEU A 48 38.18 21.01 18.57
CA LEU A 48 39.37 20.59 17.84
C LEU A 48 40.17 21.77 17.29
N TYR A 49 39.49 22.80 16.77
CA TYR A 49 40.16 24.03 16.35
C TYR A 49 40.83 24.76 17.52
N SER A 50 40.12 24.90 18.65
CA SER A 50 40.68 25.52 19.84
C SER A 50 41.87 24.73 20.41
N ALA A 51 41.82 23.40 20.38
CA ALA A 51 42.94 22.55 20.80
C ALA A 51 44.14 22.67 19.84
N ALA A 52 43.90 22.74 18.54
CA ALA A 52 44.96 22.95 17.55
C ALA A 52 45.68 24.29 17.76
N GLU A 53 44.93 25.38 17.95
CA GLU A 53 45.48 26.70 18.27
C GLU A 53 46.27 26.67 19.60
N TYR A 54 45.73 26.00 20.62
CA TYR A 54 46.43 25.81 21.89
C TYR A 54 47.78 25.11 21.70
N PHE A 55 47.82 24.00 20.96
CA PHE A 55 49.07 23.25 20.75
C PHE A 55 50.08 24.03 19.90
N GLU A 56 49.64 24.90 18.98
CA GLU A 56 50.53 25.77 18.21
C GLU A 56 51.25 26.78 19.12
N VAL A 57 50.49 27.51 19.94
CA VAL A 57 51.03 28.47 20.91
C VAL A 57 51.87 27.77 21.98
N PHE A 58 51.43 26.59 22.42
CA PHE A 58 52.14 25.83 23.45
C PHE A 58 53.47 25.26 22.93
N TYR A 59 53.53 24.81 21.68
CA TYR A 59 54.76 24.29 21.07
C TYR A 59 55.82 25.37 20.83
N THR A 60 55.39 26.58 20.42
CA THR A 60 56.30 27.71 20.15
C THR A 60 56.91 28.28 21.44
N ASN A 61 56.14 28.34 22.52
CA ASN A 61 56.54 28.99 23.77
C ASN A 61 57.22 28.07 24.80
N ASN A 62 57.23 26.74 24.58
CA ASN A 62 57.84 25.79 25.53
C ASN A 62 59.24 25.31 25.12
N SER A 63 60.12 25.19 26.11
CA SER A 63 61.45 24.58 25.97
C SER A 63 61.39 23.04 25.87
N HIS A 64 60.41 22.40 26.50
CA HIS A 64 60.23 20.94 26.55
C HIS A 64 59.48 20.38 25.31
N ARG A 65 60.00 20.64 24.11
CA ARG A 65 59.32 20.31 22.84
C ARG A 65 58.97 18.84 22.66
N SER A 66 59.83 17.93 23.11
CA SER A 66 59.59 16.48 22.98
C SER A 66 58.30 16.05 23.67
N THR A 67 58.03 16.55 24.88
CA THR A 67 56.83 16.24 25.65
C THR A 67 55.57 16.84 25.02
N VAL A 68 55.68 18.04 24.44
CA VAL A 68 54.57 18.66 23.71
C VAL A 68 54.19 17.82 22.49
N VAL A 69 55.18 17.33 21.74
CA VAL A 69 54.94 16.51 20.55
C VAL A 69 54.29 15.17 20.91
N THR A 70 54.69 14.54 22.02
CA THR A 70 54.03 13.29 22.45
C THR A 70 52.58 13.54 22.85
N SER A 71 52.30 14.58 23.64
CA SER A 71 50.93 14.93 24.03
C SER A 71 50.06 15.31 22.83
N LEU A 72 50.61 16.01 21.84
CA LEU A 72 49.91 16.34 20.59
C LEU A 72 49.56 15.07 19.81
N LYS A 73 50.46 14.08 19.75
CA LYS A 73 50.18 12.80 19.08
C LYS A 73 49.06 12.04 19.78
N ASP A 74 49.10 11.95 21.11
CA ASP A 74 48.06 11.29 21.90
C ASP A 74 46.71 11.97 21.67
N TYR A 75 46.68 13.31 21.72
CA TYR A 75 45.47 14.08 21.44
C TYR A 75 44.97 13.89 20.01
N ALA A 76 45.87 13.85 19.01
CA ALA A 76 45.48 13.67 17.61
C ALA A 76 44.83 12.30 17.38
N VAL A 77 45.34 11.24 18.03
CA VAL A 77 44.72 9.91 17.96
C VAL A 77 43.33 9.93 18.60
N GLU A 78 43.19 10.53 19.79
CA GLU A 78 41.91 10.59 20.49
C GLU A 78 40.88 11.47 19.76
N ALA A 79 41.31 12.59 19.19
CA ALA A 79 40.49 13.44 18.33
C ALA A 79 39.98 12.68 17.09
N LEU A 80 40.84 11.88 16.45
CA LEU A 80 40.44 11.06 15.30
C LEU A 80 39.41 10.00 15.70
N VAL A 81 39.66 9.26 16.78
CA VAL A 81 38.70 8.24 17.27
C VAL A 81 37.36 8.90 17.65
N SER A 82 37.39 9.98 18.42
CA SER A 82 36.19 10.72 18.85
C SER A 82 35.36 11.26 17.68
N THR A 83 36.02 11.82 16.65
CA THR A 83 35.31 12.30 15.45
C THR A 83 34.68 11.16 14.66
N VAL A 84 35.39 10.04 14.47
CA VAL A 84 34.85 8.86 13.80
C VAL A 84 33.66 8.28 14.58
N ASP A 85 33.76 8.21 15.90
CA ASP A 85 32.67 7.73 16.76
C ASP A 85 31.43 8.63 16.68
N HIS A 86 31.60 9.96 16.76
CA HIS A 86 30.49 10.90 16.61
C HIS A 86 29.85 10.83 15.22
N LEU A 87 30.65 10.69 14.16
CA LEU A 87 30.14 10.51 12.80
C LEU A 87 29.39 9.18 12.66
N GLY A 88 29.91 8.10 13.25
CA GLY A 88 29.25 6.80 13.28
C GLY A 88 27.88 6.86 13.95
N PHE A 89 27.79 7.53 15.10
CA PHE A 89 26.53 7.74 15.82
C PHE A 89 25.52 8.59 15.02
N VAL A 90 25.98 9.68 14.41
CA VAL A 90 25.14 10.51 13.53
C VAL A 90 24.64 9.70 12.33
N SER A 91 25.50 8.88 11.70
CA SER A 91 25.13 8.01 10.60
C SER A 91 24.05 6.99 11.01
N TYR A 92 24.21 6.36 12.18
CA TYR A 92 23.23 5.45 12.73
C TYR A 92 21.86 6.13 12.94
N LYS A 93 21.85 7.36 13.46
CA LYS A 93 20.60 8.13 13.62
C LYS A 93 19.93 8.46 12.28
N VAL A 94 20.70 8.82 11.25
CA VAL A 94 20.15 9.08 9.92
C VAL A 94 19.52 7.81 9.35
N ASP A 95 20.20 6.67 9.46
CA ASP A 95 19.71 5.39 8.96
C ASP A 95 18.38 5.01 9.61
N ASN A 96 18.28 5.14 10.93
CA ASN A 96 17.03 4.91 11.67
C ASN A 96 15.89 5.83 11.22
N LEU A 97 16.16 7.14 11.13
CA LEU A 97 15.15 8.12 10.71
C LEU A 97 14.67 7.87 9.27
N VAL A 98 15.58 7.51 8.38
CA VAL A 98 15.23 7.16 6.99
C VAL A 98 14.42 5.88 6.94
N ASN A 99 14.78 4.86 7.73
CA ASN A 99 14.04 3.60 7.78
C ASN A 99 12.62 3.80 8.34
N GLU A 100 12.45 4.56 9.42
CA GLU A 100 11.14 4.92 9.98
C GLU A 100 10.26 5.59 8.91
N LYS A 101 10.82 6.56 8.17
CA LYS A 101 10.09 7.27 7.12
C LYS A 101 9.80 6.39 5.90
N ALA A 102 10.68 5.45 5.57
CA ALA A 102 10.42 4.48 4.51
C ALA A 102 9.26 3.54 4.88
N ASP A 103 9.20 3.08 6.13
CA ASP A 103 8.09 2.25 6.63
C ASP A 103 6.77 3.01 6.61
N GLU A 104 6.75 4.28 7.03
CA GLU A 104 5.58 5.17 6.94
C GLU A 104 5.10 5.32 5.48
N VAL A 105 6.02 5.56 4.54
CA VAL A 105 5.70 5.67 3.11
C VAL A 105 5.11 4.35 2.59
N ASN A 106 5.69 3.20 2.91
CA ASN A 106 5.18 1.90 2.50
C ASN A 106 3.75 1.64 3.00
N GLU A 107 3.45 2.02 4.24
CA GLU A 107 2.09 1.93 4.78
C GLU A 107 1.12 2.80 3.98
N THR A 108 1.50 4.05 3.70
CA THR A 108 0.64 4.95 2.91
C THR A 108 0.45 4.47 1.48
N GLU A 109 1.49 3.93 0.84
CA GLU A 109 1.41 3.34 -0.49
C GLU A 109 0.42 2.17 -0.51
N PHE A 110 0.48 1.28 0.48
CA PHE A 110 -0.49 0.18 0.61
C PHE A 110 -1.93 0.69 0.72
N ARG A 111 -2.15 1.74 1.52
CA ARG A 111 -3.48 2.37 1.67
C ARG A 111 -3.96 2.99 0.37
N VAL A 112 -3.08 3.69 -0.36
CA VAL A 112 -3.38 4.27 -1.68
C VAL A 112 -3.71 3.18 -2.69
N SER A 113 -2.93 2.10 -2.75
CA SER A 113 -3.16 0.96 -3.64
C SER A 113 -4.52 0.29 -3.37
N SER A 114 -4.90 0.14 -2.10
CA SER A 114 -6.22 -0.38 -1.71
C SER A 114 -7.36 0.51 -2.22
N VAL A 115 -7.22 1.83 -2.09
CA VAL A 115 -8.21 2.79 -2.62
C VAL A 115 -8.27 2.72 -4.14
N GLU A 116 -7.12 2.69 -4.81
CA GLU A 116 -7.02 2.58 -6.26
C GLU A 116 -7.71 1.30 -6.79
N GLN A 117 -7.48 0.17 -6.14
CA GLN A 117 -8.12 -1.10 -6.48
C GLN A 117 -9.65 -1.01 -6.32
N ARG A 118 -10.14 -0.42 -5.22
CA ARG A 118 -11.58 -0.22 -5.01
C ARG A 118 -12.19 0.65 -6.10
N VAL A 119 -11.53 1.74 -6.49
CA VAL A 119 -11.98 2.61 -7.57
C VAL A 119 -12.03 1.85 -8.90
N LYS A 120 -11.01 1.06 -9.23
CA LYS A 120 -10.98 0.21 -10.43
C LYS A 120 -12.14 -0.78 -10.46
N ILE A 121 -12.44 -1.44 -9.34
CA ILE A 121 -13.56 -2.38 -9.24
C ILE A 121 -14.90 -1.66 -9.43
N CYS A 122 -15.10 -0.50 -8.80
CA CYS A 122 -16.31 0.30 -8.99
C CYS A 122 -16.50 0.70 -10.46
N GLN A 123 -15.43 1.13 -11.14
CA GLN A 123 -15.50 1.48 -12.55
C GLN A 123 -15.90 0.28 -13.41
N GLN A 124 -15.27 -0.87 -13.21
CA GLN A 124 -15.61 -2.11 -13.92
C GLN A 124 -17.06 -2.54 -13.69
N ALA A 125 -17.57 -2.36 -12.46
CA ALA A 125 -18.96 -2.67 -12.13
C ALA A 125 -19.93 -1.72 -12.86
N ILE A 126 -19.64 -0.42 -12.90
CA ILE A 126 -20.44 0.57 -13.63
C ILE A 126 -20.45 0.26 -15.13
N ASP A 127 -19.30 -0.05 -15.71
CA ASP A 127 -19.17 -0.38 -17.13
C ASP A 127 -19.95 -1.66 -17.49
N GLN A 128 -19.89 -2.67 -16.63
CA GLN A 128 -20.60 -3.93 -16.82
C GLN A 128 -22.12 -3.75 -16.73
N GLU A 129 -22.60 -2.96 -15.76
CA GLU A 129 -24.01 -2.64 -15.61
C GLU A 129 -24.53 -1.81 -16.80
N GLY A 130 -23.76 -0.80 -17.25
CA GLY A 130 -24.11 -0.02 -18.43
C GLY A 130 -24.28 -0.88 -19.69
N ARG A 131 -23.39 -1.86 -19.91
CA ARG A 131 -23.51 -2.83 -21.01
C ARG A 131 -24.73 -3.74 -20.86
N SER A 132 -25.02 -4.19 -19.64
CA SER A 132 -26.21 -5.02 -19.33
C SER A 132 -27.50 -4.28 -19.69
N GLN A 133 -27.61 -3.01 -19.29
CA GLN A 133 -28.77 -2.16 -19.60
C GLN A 133 -28.94 -1.94 -21.11
N GLN A 134 -27.85 -1.69 -21.84
CA GLN A 134 -27.89 -1.59 -23.30
C GLN A 134 -28.36 -2.89 -23.96
N SER A 135 -27.92 -4.06 -23.45
CA SER A 135 -28.37 -5.35 -23.95
C SER A 135 -29.84 -5.61 -23.68
N LEU A 136 -30.36 -5.21 -22.51
CA LEU A 136 -31.77 -5.37 -22.14
C LEU A 136 -32.72 -4.55 -23.02
N LEU A 137 -32.29 -3.36 -23.46
CA LEU A 137 -33.05 -2.53 -24.40
C LEU A 137 -33.20 -3.18 -25.78
N ILE A 138 -32.27 -4.06 -26.17
CA ILE A 138 -32.36 -4.82 -27.42
C ILE A 138 -33.26 -6.03 -27.19
N ARG A 139 -34.57 -5.86 -27.40
CA ARG A 139 -35.52 -6.97 -27.33
C ARG A 139 -35.34 -7.87 -28.55
N ALA A 140 -34.60 -8.96 -28.40
CA ALA A 140 -34.51 -9.98 -29.43
C ALA A 140 -35.88 -10.67 -29.63
N PRO A 141 -36.46 -10.64 -30.83
CA PRO A 141 -37.74 -11.31 -31.08
C PRO A 141 -37.55 -12.82 -30.92
N GLN A 142 -38.36 -13.44 -30.05
CA GLN A 142 -38.41 -14.89 -29.92
C GLN A 142 -39.37 -15.46 -30.96
N TYR A 143 -38.81 -16.05 -32.01
CA TYR A 143 -39.57 -16.72 -33.05
C TYR A 143 -39.84 -18.18 -32.67
N HIS A 144 -41.10 -18.60 -32.81
CA HIS A 144 -41.45 -20.01 -32.68
C HIS A 144 -40.99 -20.78 -33.91
N ARG A 145 -40.47 -22.00 -33.73
CA ARG A 145 -40.01 -22.85 -34.85
C ARG A 145 -41.11 -23.26 -35.82
N ARG A 146 -42.38 -23.13 -35.43
CA ARG A 146 -43.54 -23.42 -36.26
C ARG A 146 -44.51 -22.26 -36.15
N TYR A 147 -44.82 -21.64 -37.28
CA TYR A 147 -45.91 -20.67 -37.36
C TYR A 147 -47.17 -21.43 -37.76
N ILE A 148 -48.21 -21.35 -36.93
CA ILE A 148 -49.55 -21.75 -37.34
C ILE A 148 -50.13 -20.53 -38.04
N LEU A 149 -50.40 -20.67 -39.34
CA LEU A 149 -51.01 -19.62 -40.14
C LEU A 149 -52.50 -19.52 -39.75
N PRO A 150 -52.99 -18.41 -39.18
CA PRO A 150 -54.42 -18.28 -38.88
C PRO A 150 -55.19 -18.19 -40.19
N GLY A 151 -56.10 -19.15 -40.43
CA GLY A 151 -56.96 -19.18 -41.62
C GLY A 151 -56.77 -20.38 -42.56
N ALA A 152 -55.94 -21.37 -42.21
CA ALA A 152 -56.03 -22.68 -42.86
C ALA A 152 -57.16 -23.48 -42.20
N ASP A 153 -58.39 -23.24 -42.63
CA ASP A 153 -59.54 -24.09 -42.34
C ASP A 153 -59.28 -25.45 -43.01
N ILE A 154 -58.49 -26.30 -42.34
CA ILE A 154 -58.27 -27.68 -42.77
C ILE A 154 -59.31 -28.54 -42.05
N VAL A 155 -60.41 -28.76 -42.75
CA VAL A 155 -61.31 -29.88 -42.55
C VAL A 155 -60.48 -31.14 -42.33
N GLU A 156 -60.75 -31.76 -41.19
CA GLU A 156 -60.33 -33.08 -40.76
C GLU A 156 -60.14 -34.06 -41.93
N SER A 157 -58.89 -34.35 -42.29
CA SER A 157 -58.55 -35.65 -42.87
C SER A 157 -57.05 -35.95 -42.84
N ALA A 158 -56.77 -37.18 -42.41
CA ALA A 158 -55.57 -37.96 -42.70
C ALA A 158 -54.23 -37.46 -42.14
N ILE A 159 -53.91 -38.01 -40.97
CA ILE A 159 -52.54 -38.27 -40.52
C ILE A 159 -51.77 -38.97 -41.65
N HIS A 160 -50.69 -38.35 -42.13
CA HIS A 160 -49.60 -39.03 -42.84
C HIS A 160 -48.28 -38.77 -42.10
N PRO A 161 -47.50 -39.81 -41.78
CA PRO A 161 -46.25 -39.65 -41.04
C PRO A 161 -45.20 -38.98 -41.92
N VAL A 162 -44.61 -37.92 -41.35
CA VAL A 162 -43.43 -37.22 -41.86
C VAL A 162 -42.28 -38.21 -42.03
N SER A 163 -41.74 -38.31 -43.25
CA SER A 163 -40.42 -38.90 -43.48
C SER A 163 -39.35 -37.96 -42.91
N GLU A 164 -38.49 -38.48 -42.02
CA GLU A 164 -37.34 -37.75 -41.47
C GLU A 164 -36.38 -37.29 -42.57
N PRO A 165 -35.90 -36.04 -42.58
CA PRO A 165 -34.66 -35.69 -43.25
C PRO A 165 -33.47 -36.05 -42.36
N THR A 166 -32.49 -36.74 -42.94
CA THR A 166 -31.22 -37.18 -42.35
C THR A 166 -30.57 -36.11 -41.47
N ARG A 167 -30.43 -36.41 -40.18
CA ARG A 167 -29.67 -35.59 -39.22
C ARG A 167 -28.18 -35.67 -39.56
N TYR A 168 -27.62 -34.64 -40.17
CA TYR A 168 -26.18 -34.39 -40.12
C TYR A 168 -25.80 -34.00 -38.68
N SER A 169 -25.03 -34.87 -38.03
CA SER A 169 -24.49 -34.68 -36.69
C SER A 169 -23.51 -33.50 -36.69
N ARG A 170 -23.97 -32.32 -36.25
CA ARG A 170 -23.08 -31.23 -35.85
C ARG A 170 -22.78 -31.39 -34.38
N GLN A 171 -21.66 -32.03 -34.08
CA GLN A 171 -21.13 -32.13 -32.72
C GLN A 171 -20.85 -30.72 -32.19
N HIS A 172 -21.80 -30.16 -31.45
CA HIS A 172 -21.51 -29.04 -30.57
C HIS A 172 -20.78 -29.60 -29.36
N THR A 173 -19.45 -29.53 -29.40
CA THR A 173 -18.62 -29.64 -28.19
C THR A 173 -19.09 -28.56 -27.24
N GLY A 174 -19.79 -28.93 -26.17
CA GLY A 174 -20.14 -28.02 -25.11
C GLY A 174 -18.85 -27.46 -24.50
N ARG A 175 -18.56 -26.18 -24.75
CA ARG A 175 -17.59 -25.44 -23.94
C ARG A 175 -18.18 -25.37 -22.53
N LYS A 176 -17.77 -26.32 -21.67
CA LYS A 176 -17.94 -26.18 -20.23
C LYS A 176 -17.25 -24.88 -19.82
N MET A 177 -18.02 -23.90 -19.38
CA MET A 177 -17.50 -22.75 -18.65
C MET A 177 -16.81 -23.30 -17.40
N ARG A 178 -15.47 -23.28 -17.39
CA ARG A 178 -14.71 -23.53 -16.16
C ARG A 178 -15.11 -22.41 -15.20
N LYS A 179 -15.72 -22.78 -14.08
CA LYS A 179 -15.84 -21.91 -12.92
C LYS A 179 -14.42 -21.62 -12.45
N SER A 180 -13.91 -20.43 -12.76
CA SER A 180 -12.62 -19.98 -12.25
C SER A 180 -12.76 -19.82 -10.73
N GLN A 181 -12.32 -20.84 -9.99
CA GLN A 181 -11.93 -20.66 -8.60
C GLN A 181 -10.66 -19.82 -8.63
N SER A 182 -10.80 -18.54 -8.28
CA SER A 182 -9.67 -17.70 -7.89
C SER A 182 -9.13 -18.24 -6.56
N ALA A 183 -8.16 -19.15 -6.63
CA ALA A 183 -7.32 -19.45 -5.48
C ALA A 183 -6.41 -18.24 -5.27
N MET A 184 -6.68 -17.50 -4.19
CA MET A 184 -5.71 -16.61 -3.57
C MET A 184 -4.50 -17.46 -3.15
N SER A 185 -3.46 -17.51 -3.98
CA SER A 185 -2.14 -17.98 -3.57
C SER A 185 -1.39 -16.80 -2.98
N THR A 186 -1.35 -16.74 -1.66
CA THR A 186 -0.33 -16.02 -0.91
C THR A 186 1.01 -16.76 -1.07
N PRO A 187 2.12 -16.09 -1.44
CA PRO A 187 3.43 -16.61 -1.12
C PRO A 187 3.78 -16.20 0.32
N VAL A 188 3.57 -17.13 1.26
CA VAL A 188 4.33 -17.14 2.51
C VAL A 188 5.73 -17.61 2.15
N SER A 189 6.68 -16.67 2.08
CA SER A 189 8.10 -17.01 2.11
C SER A 189 8.58 -16.94 3.55
N ARG A 190 8.67 -18.11 4.19
CA ARG A 190 9.43 -18.32 5.43
C ARG A 190 10.19 -19.64 5.32
N GLN A 191 11.51 -19.53 5.19
CA GLN A 191 12.57 -20.40 5.74
C GLN A 191 13.90 -19.78 5.28
N THR A 192 14.70 -19.14 6.14
CA THR A 192 15.54 -19.75 7.19
C THR A 192 16.31 -20.95 6.66
N THR A 193 17.55 -20.71 6.23
CA THR A 193 18.61 -21.73 6.23
C THR A 193 19.73 -21.20 7.11
N MET A 194 19.89 -21.86 8.24
CA MET A 194 21.09 -21.85 9.07
C MET A 194 22.14 -22.71 8.37
N ARG A 195 23.32 -22.13 8.11
CA ARG A 195 24.61 -22.80 8.28
C ARG A 195 25.75 -21.78 8.21
#